data_AF-A0A7Y2IQW7-F1
#
_entry.id   AF-A0A7Y2IQW7-F1
#
_cell.length_a   1.000
_cell.length_b   1.000
_cell.length_c   1.000
_cell.angle_alpha   90.00
_cell.angle_beta   90.00
_cell.angle_gamma   90.00
#
_symmetry.space_group_name_H-M   'P 1'
#
loop_
_entity.id
_entity.type
_entity.pdbx_description
1 polymer ?
#
loop_
_entity_poly.entity_id
_entity_poly.type
_entity_poly.pdbx_seq_one_letter_code
_entity_poly.pdbx_strand_id
1 'polypeptide(L)' 'LSQLRHREQTDADMLFDFCLRRSHEKEFFIRKAIGWALREHAKTDPTGVYRFCDRNSERLSGLSLREATKHR' A
#
# COMPACT_ATOMS: atom_id res chain seq x y z
N LEU A 1 -10.14 -14.01 -22.54
CA LEU A 1 -10.45 -13.17 -21.35
C LEU A 1 -9.30 -13.14 -20.31
N SER A 2 -8.01 -13.15 -20.69
CA SER A 2 -6.92 -13.24 -19.68
C SER A 2 -6.11 -11.97 -19.43
N GLN A 3 -6.20 -10.92 -20.26
CA GLN A 3 -5.30 -9.76 -20.16
C GLN A 3 -5.66 -8.77 -19.03
N LEU A 4 -6.93 -8.66 -18.65
CA LEU A 4 -7.38 -7.68 -17.64
C LEU A 4 -6.84 -7.98 -16.23
N ARG A 5 -6.79 -9.27 -15.84
CA ARG A 5 -6.31 -9.69 -14.51
C ARG A 5 -4.80 -9.44 -14.31
N HIS A 6 -4.01 -9.58 -15.36
CA HIS A 6 -2.57 -9.31 -15.29
C HIS A 6 -2.29 -7.84 -14.99
N ARG A 7 -3.13 -6.93 -15.51
CA ARG A 7 -2.98 -5.49 -15.27
C ARG A 7 -3.22 -5.16 -13.81
N GLU A 8 -4.33 -5.62 -13.23
CA GLU A 8 -4.67 -5.37 -11.83
C GLU A 8 -3.60 -5.91 -10.86
N GLN A 9 -3.07 -7.11 -11.12
CA GLN A 9 -1.95 -7.67 -10.33
C GLN A 9 -0.65 -6.88 -10.51
N THR A 10 -0.32 -6.49 -11.75
CA THR A 10 0.90 -5.70 -12.03
C THR A 10 0.85 -4.34 -11.34
N ASP A 11 -0.33 -3.70 -11.34
CA ASP A 11 -0.53 -2.41 -10.69
C ASP A 11 -0.40 -2.51 -9.16
N ALA A 12 -0.88 -3.60 -8.56
CA ALA A 12 -0.71 -3.88 -7.13
C ALA A 12 0.76 -4.11 -6.76
N ASP A 13 1.47 -4.95 -7.52
CA ASP A 13 2.89 -5.25 -7.28
C ASP A 13 3.75 -3.98 -7.39
N MET A 14 3.49 -3.14 -8.41
CA MET A 14 4.20 -1.87 -8.59
C MET A 14 3.92 -0.90 -7.42
N LEU A 15 2.67 -0.82 -6.96
CA LEU A 15 2.31 0.00 -5.80
C LEU A 15 3.05 -0.46 -4.54
N PHE A 16 3.01 -1.76 -4.24
CA PHE A 16 3.62 -2.31 -3.04
C PHE A 16 5.14 -2.17 -3.04
N ASP A 17 5.80 -2.42 -4.17
CA ASP A 17 7.24 -2.20 -4.34
C ASP A 17 7.62 -0.73 -4.12
N PHE A 18 6.87 0.22 -4.70
CA PHE A 18 7.12 1.64 -4.47
C PHE A 18 6.98 2.03 -2.99
N CYS A 19 5.93 1.54 -2.33
CA CYS A 19 5.70 1.79 -0.91
C CYS A 19 6.86 1.26 -0.04
N LEU A 20 7.42 0.10 -0.37
CA LEU A 20 8.58 -0.45 0.34
C LEU A 20 9.84 0.36 0.07
N ARG A 21 10.11 0.73 -1.18
CA ARG A 21 11.29 1.54 -1.53
C ARG A 21 11.29 2.88 -0.80
N ARG A 22 10.12 3.47 -0.55
CA ARG A 22 9.96 4.75 0.17
C ARG A 22 9.64 4.61 1.66
N SER A 23 9.60 3.39 2.19
CA SER A 23 9.23 3.14 3.60
C SER A 23 10.19 3.77 4.62
N HIS A 24 11.47 3.90 4.26
CA HIS A 24 12.51 4.51 5.10
C HIS A 24 12.41 6.04 5.21
N GLU A 25 11.63 6.68 4.33
CA GLU A 25 11.48 8.12 4.28
C GLU A 25 10.82 8.65 5.56
N LYS A 26 11.38 9.73 6.11
CA LYS A 26 10.90 10.34 7.36
C LYS A 26 9.95 11.52 7.15
N GLU A 27 9.91 12.03 5.93
CA GLU A 27 9.07 13.15 5.54
C GLU A 27 7.57 12.84 5.72
N PHE A 28 6.86 13.79 6.34
CA PHE A 28 5.44 13.65 6.67
C PHE A 28 4.59 13.38 5.42
N PHE A 29 4.82 14.13 4.35
CA PHE A 29 4.02 14.01 3.12
C PHE A 29 4.27 12.70 2.38
N ILE A 30 5.49 12.17 2.39
CA ILE A 30 5.78 10.86 1.80
C ILE A 30 5.04 9.76 2.56
N ARG A 31 5.10 9.80 3.90
CA ARG A 31 4.38 8.82 4.75
C ARG A 31 2.86 8.88 4.56
N LYS A 32 2.30 10.08 4.40
CA LYS A 32 0.89 10.29 4.07
C LYS A 32 0.55 9.75 2.68
N ALA A 33 1.39 10.03 1.68
CA ALA A 33 1.19 9.57 0.30
C ALA A 33 1.17 8.04 0.23
N ILE A 34 2.10 7.36 0.89
CA ILE A 34 2.11 5.89 1.02
C ILE A 34 0.78 5.40 1.60
N GLY A 35 0.35 5.96 2.73
CA GLY A 35 -0.90 5.56 3.38
C GLY A 35 -2.14 5.79 2.52
N TRP A 36 -2.19 6.91 1.79
CA TRP A 36 -3.29 7.22 0.87
C TRP A 36 -3.33 6.32 -0.35
N ALA A 37 -2.18 6.01 -0.94
CA ALA A 37 -2.10 5.12 -2.09
C ALA A 37 -2.57 3.70 -1.72
N LEU A 38 -2.13 3.19 -0.55
CA LEU A 38 -2.59 1.91 -0.02
C LEU A 38 -4.10 1.93 0.29
N ARG A 39 -4.60 3.00 0.92
CA ARG A 39 -6.04 3.14 1.20
C ARG A 39 -6.88 3.18 -0.07
N GLU A 40 -6.41 3.85 -1.12
CA GLU A 40 -7.11 3.91 -2.39
C GLU A 40 -7.16 2.53 -3.04
N HIS A 41 -6.05 1.80 -3.04
CA HIS A 41 -5.99 0.45 -3.57
C HIS A 41 -6.83 -0.56 -2.76
N ALA A 42 -7.01 -0.32 -1.46
CA ALA A 42 -7.87 -1.16 -0.61
C ALA A 42 -9.35 -1.13 -1.04
N LYS A 43 -9.79 -0.18 -1.87
CA LYS A 43 -11.11 -0.21 -2.50
C LYS A 43 -11.25 -1.32 -3.55
N THR A 44 -10.14 -1.74 -4.14
CA THR A 44 -10.07 -2.80 -5.16
C THR A 44 -9.67 -4.13 -4.52
N ASP A 45 -8.60 -4.15 -3.71
CA ASP A 45 -8.14 -5.34 -2.99
C ASP A 45 -7.80 -5.02 -1.52
N PRO A 46 -8.81 -4.98 -0.63
CA PRO A 46 -8.58 -4.72 0.79
C PRO A 46 -7.74 -5.81 1.45
N THR A 47 -7.93 -7.07 1.03
CA THR A 47 -7.23 -8.21 1.63
C THR A 47 -5.73 -8.17 1.31
N GLY A 48 -5.36 -7.84 0.07
CA GLY A 48 -3.98 -7.65 -0.35
C GLY A 48 -3.29 -6.52 0.41
N VAL A 49 -3.96 -5.37 0.55
CA VAL A 49 -3.42 -4.23 1.30
C VAL A 49 -3.20 -4.56 2.78
N TYR A 50 -4.15 -5.23 3.44
CA TYR A 50 -4.00 -5.61 4.85
C TYR A 50 -2.88 -6.61 5.06
N ARG A 51 -2.78 -7.64 4.20
CA ARG A 51 -1.65 -8.58 4.24
C ARG A 51 -0.31 -7.89 3.99
N PHE A 52 -0.26 -6.93 3.07
CA PHE A 52 0.94 -6.14 2.82
C PHE A 52 1.33 -5.30 4.04
N CYS A 53 0.37 -4.63 4.68
CA CYS A 53 0.60 -3.82 5.88
C CYS A 53 1.09 -4.67 7.05
N ASP A 54 0.45 -5.82 7.32
CA ASP A 54 0.85 -6.71 8.42
C ASP A 54 2.27 -7.25 8.23
N ARG A 55 2.59 -7.74 7.02
CA ARG A 55 3.92 -8.28 6.67
C ARG A 55 5.04 -7.25 6.75
N ASN A 56 4.72 -5.97 6.54
CA ASN A 56 5.70 -4.89 6.46
C ASN A 56 5.51 -3.85 7.57
N SER A 57 4.82 -4.22 8.66
CA SER A 57 4.51 -3.34 9.77
C SER A 57 5.74 -2.73 10.45
N GLU A 58 6.86 -3.46 10.47
CA GLU A 58 8.14 -2.97 11.00
C GLU A 58 8.86 -1.99 10.06
N ARG A 59 8.56 -2.04 8.75
CA ARG A 59 9.20 -1.20 7.73
C ARG A 59 8.41 0.07 7.47
N LEU A 60 7.08 -0.03 7.46
CA LEU A 60 6.19 1.10 7.23
C LEU A 60 6.10 1.99 8.47
N SER A 61 5.97 3.30 8.25
CA SER A 61 5.73 4.20 9.35
C SER A 61 4.36 3.95 9.99
N GLY A 62 4.24 4.16 11.31
CA GLY A 62 2.94 4.06 11.99
C GLY A 62 1.86 4.99 11.42
N LEU A 63 2.26 6.13 10.84
CA LEU A 63 1.35 7.03 10.12
C LEU A 63 0.81 6.38 8.83
N SER A 64 1.70 5.79 8.03
CA SER A 64 1.33 5.10 6.79
C SER A 64 0.37 3.94 7.06
N LEU A 65 0.65 3.13 8.09
CA LEU A 65 -0.23 2.02 8.51
C LEU A 65 -1.61 2.53 8.92
N ARG A 66 -1.69 3.55 9.79
CA ARG A 66 -2.97 4.13 10.24
C ARG A 66 -3.78 4.71 9.09
N GLU A 67 -3.14 5.37 8.14
CA GLU A 67 -3.81 5.92 6.97
C GLU A 67 -4.32 4.81 6.04
N ALA A 68 -3.55 3.75 5.82
CA ALA A 68 -3.91 2.61 4.98
C ALA A 68 -5.12 1.84 5.55
N THR A 69 -5.21 1.68 6.87
CA THR A 69 -6.28 0.89 7.53
C THR A 69 -7.45 1.73 8.05
N LYS A 70 -7.56 3.01 7.69
CA LYS A 70 -8.57 3.93 8.24
C LYS A 70 -10.02 3.49 7.98
N HIS A 71 -10.25 2.70 6.93
CA HIS A 71 -11.57 2.21 6.52
C HIS A 71 -11.72 0.69 6.68
N ARG A 72 -10.88 0.09 7.53
CA ARG A 72 -11.05 -1.31 7.92
C ARG A 72 -12.32 -1.50 8.75
#